data_AF-A5DFM2-F1
#
_entry.id   AF-A5DFM2-F1
#
_cell.length_a   1.000
_cell.length_b   1.000
_cell.length_c   1.000
_cell.angle_alpha   90.00
_cell.angle_beta   90.00
_cell.angle_gamma   90.00
#
_symmetry.space_group_name_H-M   'P 1'
#
loop_
_entity.id
_entity.type
_entity.pdbx_description
1 polymer ?
#
loop_
_entity_poly.entity_id
_entity_poly.type
_entity_poly.pdbx_seq_one_letter_code
_entity_poly.pdbx_strand_id
1 'polypeptide(L)'
;MSFYENQCNALLPSINSIYSGGILDILMGIDRALKPTFVRFLSATQFFLKTSQGTPYLGKILDFLFSIIFSDDSNLSLIASRTILTLCQECRENLTEFLPVLEEILGEMLKSESIDNLIRQRLFNAYVSVAQMLKNPETIATTLLNLLNAIRHQFTAFMELHKSLNSEQEDYVISLLSCVNEVGKACQLPEELEDFYTAEQATQVNMYWESDPLTIKTLVLQIVEDFSRHFPSHAIVTEKCCLILRSGIGEPINGPFQFSFDSILLYMIAAMDREVANVVPHIFGLLEKYVSVNYKSLPTETLEAVIQRIFTSHLEFIKTEPDMVSSSVQLFATMLEKSPSSLVKLDTFKSSVVPLALDSLIAQETFILKAASKLWIHLLTLRRATKEDQDSVRYLMTNSGVGQVLTRNLLSSFLSSPRSNLEYYYPVFRNLIGKYPLEFKQWMAEQNADQAFINKLMITRGQRSANEVLKTLWMDVNHLTDYNSNSY
;
A
#
# COMPACT_ATOMS: atom_id res chain seq x y z
N MET A 1 21.46 -23.77 6.87
CA MET A 1 20.66 -24.48 5.86
C MET A 1 19.26 -24.66 6.43
N SER A 2 18.27 -24.02 5.83
CA SER A 2 16.90 -23.99 6.36
C SER A 2 16.24 -25.38 6.24
N PHE A 3 15.23 -25.66 7.06
CA PHE A 3 14.43 -26.89 6.97
C PHE A 3 13.86 -27.12 5.56
N TYR A 4 13.53 -26.03 4.85
CA TYR A 4 13.02 -26.04 3.48
C TYR A 4 14.09 -26.46 2.46
N GLU A 5 15.31 -25.92 2.55
CA GLU A 5 16.42 -26.31 1.67
C GLU A 5 16.76 -27.80 1.79
N ASN A 6 16.72 -28.35 3.01
CA ASN A 6 16.95 -29.77 3.24
C ASN A 6 15.89 -30.65 2.56
N GLN A 7 14.62 -30.23 2.55
CA GLN A 7 13.55 -30.96 1.85
C GLN A 7 13.68 -30.85 0.34
N CYS A 8 13.98 -29.66 -0.19
CA CYS A 8 14.22 -29.46 -1.63
C CYS A 8 15.37 -30.35 -2.11
N ASN A 9 16.48 -30.38 -1.39
CA ASN A 9 17.64 -31.22 -1.72
C ASN A 9 17.30 -32.71 -1.75
N ALA A 10 16.46 -33.19 -0.83
CA ALA A 10 16.01 -34.58 -0.82
C ALA A 10 15.13 -34.94 -2.03
N LEU A 11 14.40 -33.97 -2.58
CA LEU A 11 13.50 -34.17 -3.72
C LEU A 11 14.19 -34.04 -5.08
N LEU A 12 15.37 -33.40 -5.16
CA LEU A 12 16.09 -33.17 -6.42
C LEU A 12 16.25 -34.42 -7.29
N PRO A 13 16.67 -35.60 -6.78
CA PRO A 13 16.85 -36.79 -7.61
C PRO A 13 15.53 -37.27 -8.24
N SER A 14 14.44 -37.23 -7.48
CA SER A 14 13.12 -37.64 -7.94
C SER A 14 12.58 -36.69 -9.01
N ILE A 15 12.73 -35.37 -8.81
CA ILE A 15 12.32 -34.37 -9.79
C ILE A 15 13.17 -34.48 -11.07
N ASN A 16 14.48 -34.67 -10.94
CA ASN A 16 15.35 -34.88 -12.10
C ASN A 16 14.95 -36.13 -12.90
N SER A 17 14.58 -37.23 -12.22
CA SER A 17 14.07 -38.44 -12.87
C SER A 17 12.79 -38.15 -13.68
N ILE A 18 11.88 -37.33 -13.15
CA ILE A 18 10.65 -36.93 -13.85
C ILE A 18 10.98 -36.13 -15.12
N TYR A 19 11.84 -35.10 -15.03
CA TYR A 19 12.20 -34.27 -16.18
C TYR A 19 13.02 -35.02 -17.24
N SER A 20 14.01 -35.80 -16.82
CA SER A 20 14.84 -36.63 -17.72
C SER A 20 14.05 -37.77 -18.37
N GLY A 21 12.97 -38.24 -17.74
CA GLY A 21 12.03 -39.22 -18.29
C GLY A 21 11.13 -38.70 -19.42
N GLY A 22 11.34 -37.47 -19.92
CA GLY A 22 10.62 -36.93 -21.08
C GLY A 22 9.22 -36.40 -20.75
N ILE A 23 8.95 -36.05 -19.49
CA ILE A 23 7.63 -35.58 -19.03
C ILE A 23 7.10 -34.39 -19.84
N LEU A 24 7.98 -33.49 -20.31
CA LEU A 24 7.62 -32.34 -21.12
C LEU A 24 7.07 -32.79 -22.49
N ASP A 25 7.75 -33.72 -23.16
CA ASP A 25 7.36 -34.19 -24.49
C ASP A 25 6.05 -34.99 -24.43
N ILE A 26 5.84 -35.74 -23.34
CA ILE A 26 4.58 -36.48 -23.09
C ILE A 26 3.41 -35.50 -22.87
N LEU A 27 3.59 -34.47 -22.04
CA LEU A 27 2.49 -33.60 -21.63
C LEU A 27 2.11 -32.52 -22.64
N MET A 28 2.99 -32.17 -23.58
CA MET A 28 2.60 -31.36 -24.73
C MET A 28 1.55 -32.05 -25.61
N GLY A 29 1.43 -33.39 -25.54
CA GLY A 29 0.43 -34.18 -26.26
C GLY A 29 -0.77 -34.65 -25.43
N ILE A 30 -0.89 -34.24 -24.15
CA ILE A 30 -1.88 -34.78 -23.22
C ILE A 30 -3.24 -34.03 -23.27
N ASP A 31 -4.29 -34.76 -22.87
CA ASP A 31 -5.65 -34.29 -22.64
C ASP A 31 -5.71 -32.96 -21.86
N ARG A 32 -6.62 -32.08 -22.29
CA ARG A 32 -6.87 -30.75 -21.74
C ARG A 32 -7.10 -30.79 -20.22
N ALA A 33 -7.68 -31.88 -19.71
CA ALA A 33 -7.98 -32.07 -18.29
C ALA A 33 -6.72 -32.10 -17.36
N LEU A 34 -5.56 -32.54 -17.85
CA LEU A 34 -4.35 -32.68 -17.03
C LEU A 34 -3.43 -31.44 -17.09
N LYS A 35 -3.62 -30.55 -18.06
CA LYS A 35 -2.82 -29.33 -18.23
C LYS A 35 -2.80 -28.44 -16.97
N PRO A 36 -3.91 -28.17 -16.26
CA PRO A 36 -3.87 -27.34 -15.05
C PRO A 36 -2.98 -27.91 -13.94
N THR A 37 -3.04 -29.24 -13.72
CA THR A 37 -2.22 -29.92 -12.71
C THR A 37 -0.75 -29.82 -13.07
N PHE A 38 -0.42 -29.98 -14.35
CA PHE A 38 0.95 -29.88 -14.81
C PHE A 38 1.52 -28.46 -14.70
N VAL A 39 0.75 -27.44 -15.10
CA VAL A 39 1.16 -26.04 -14.95
C VAL A 39 1.43 -25.68 -13.47
N ARG A 40 0.66 -26.26 -12.53
CA ARG A 40 0.93 -26.11 -11.09
C ARG A 40 2.19 -26.87 -10.64
N PHE A 41 2.43 -28.05 -11.19
CA PHE A 41 3.67 -28.81 -10.94
C PHE A 41 4.91 -28.03 -11.39
N LEU A 42 4.87 -27.40 -12.57
CA LEU A 42 5.95 -26.54 -13.07
C LEU A 42 6.24 -25.40 -12.07
N SER A 43 5.19 -24.72 -11.60
CA SER A 43 5.32 -23.66 -10.59
C SER A 43 5.78 -24.13 -9.21
N ALA A 44 5.71 -25.43 -8.89
CA ALA A 44 6.11 -26.00 -7.60
C ALA A 44 7.52 -26.62 -7.64
N THR A 45 8.10 -26.75 -8.84
CA THR A 45 9.43 -27.33 -9.04
C THR A 45 10.47 -26.27 -9.38
N GLN A 46 10.19 -24.98 -9.11
CA GLN A 46 11.15 -23.90 -9.36
C GLN A 46 12.48 -24.10 -8.64
N PHE A 47 12.47 -24.72 -7.45
CA PHE A 47 13.71 -25.03 -6.71
C PHE A 47 14.66 -25.95 -7.49
N PHE A 48 14.12 -26.86 -8.32
CA PHE A 48 14.91 -27.71 -9.22
C PHE A 48 15.33 -26.94 -10.48
N LEU A 49 14.43 -26.13 -11.04
CA LEU A 49 14.67 -25.39 -12.30
C LEU A 49 15.80 -24.35 -12.20
N LYS A 50 16.07 -23.83 -10.99
CA LYS A 50 17.23 -22.98 -10.69
C LYS A 50 18.59 -23.70 -10.72
N THR A 51 18.58 -25.03 -10.66
CA THR A 51 19.83 -25.83 -10.66
C THR A 51 20.37 -25.99 -12.07
N SER A 52 21.66 -26.29 -12.20
CA SER A 52 22.28 -26.58 -13.50
C SER A 52 21.63 -27.74 -14.26
N GLN A 53 20.99 -28.68 -13.56
CA GLN A 53 20.25 -29.79 -14.16
C GLN A 53 18.87 -29.37 -14.66
N GLY A 54 18.23 -28.42 -13.96
CA GLY A 54 16.89 -27.95 -14.28
C GLY A 54 16.85 -26.83 -15.33
N THR A 55 17.85 -25.95 -15.35
CA THR A 55 17.92 -24.79 -16.26
C THR A 55 17.71 -25.14 -17.74
N PRO A 56 18.26 -26.25 -18.29
CA PRO A 56 18.04 -26.61 -19.70
C PRO A 56 16.57 -26.83 -20.08
N TYR A 57 15.68 -27.08 -19.12
CA TYR A 57 14.25 -27.29 -19.38
C TYR A 57 13.44 -25.99 -19.45
N LEU A 58 13.99 -24.86 -18.98
CA LEU A 58 13.25 -23.59 -18.86
C LEU A 58 12.70 -23.09 -20.19
N GLY A 59 13.48 -23.16 -21.28
CA GLY A 59 13.02 -22.74 -22.61
C GLY A 59 11.78 -23.51 -23.07
N LYS A 60 11.85 -24.85 -23.05
CA LYS A 60 10.70 -25.71 -23.41
C LYS A 60 9.48 -25.47 -22.51
N ILE A 61 9.70 -25.21 -21.22
CA ILE A 61 8.63 -24.90 -20.27
C ILE A 61 7.96 -23.57 -20.63
N LEU A 62 8.73 -22.54 -20.95
CA LEU A 62 8.19 -21.25 -21.36
C LEU A 62 7.42 -21.36 -22.67
N ASP A 63 7.94 -22.05 -23.68
CA ASP A 63 7.25 -22.29 -24.95
C ASP A 63 5.88 -22.95 -24.73
N PHE A 64 5.84 -23.98 -23.87
CA PHE A 64 4.59 -24.64 -23.50
C PHE A 64 3.62 -23.69 -22.80
N LEU A 65 4.08 -22.89 -21.83
CA LEU A 65 3.22 -21.97 -21.09
C LEU A 65 2.71 -20.81 -21.97
N PHE A 66 3.52 -20.29 -22.88
CA PHE A 66 3.07 -19.29 -23.86
C PHE A 66 2.07 -19.88 -24.85
N SER A 67 2.26 -21.13 -25.29
CA SER A 67 1.27 -21.82 -26.15
C SER A 67 -0.11 -21.93 -25.48
N ILE A 68 -0.13 -22.03 -24.15
CA ILE A 68 -1.36 -21.99 -23.37
C ILE A 68 -1.96 -20.59 -23.33
N ILE A 69 -1.15 -19.56 -23.09
CA ILE A 69 -1.63 -18.16 -23.02
C ILE A 69 -2.33 -17.73 -24.31
N PHE A 70 -1.80 -18.16 -25.46
CA PHE A 70 -2.38 -17.84 -26.76
C PHE A 70 -3.49 -18.82 -27.20
N SER A 71 -3.95 -19.69 -26.30
CA SER A 71 -5.08 -20.59 -26.57
C SER A 71 -6.40 -20.02 -26.03
N ASP A 72 -7.53 -20.51 -26.55
CA ASP A 72 -8.88 -20.03 -26.18
C ASP A 72 -9.33 -20.41 -24.74
N ASP A 73 -8.46 -21.00 -23.91
CA ASP A 73 -8.79 -21.38 -22.53
C ASP A 73 -8.39 -20.29 -21.53
N SER A 74 -9.31 -19.39 -21.21
CA SER A 74 -9.05 -18.23 -20.34
C SER A 74 -8.58 -18.61 -18.94
N ASN A 75 -9.18 -19.62 -18.31
CA ASN A 75 -8.80 -20.06 -16.96
C ASN A 75 -7.40 -20.69 -16.96
N LEU A 76 -7.11 -21.57 -17.92
CA LEU A 76 -5.79 -22.17 -18.03
C LEU A 76 -4.70 -21.12 -18.34
N SER A 77 -5.02 -20.11 -19.15
CA SER A 77 -4.13 -18.97 -19.46
C SER A 77 -3.82 -18.11 -18.23
N LEU A 78 -4.80 -17.90 -17.35
CA LEU A 78 -4.59 -17.23 -16.07
C LEU A 78 -3.69 -18.05 -15.12
N ILE A 79 -3.78 -19.38 -15.13
CA ILE A 79 -2.88 -20.23 -14.35
C ILE A 79 -1.47 -20.20 -14.95
N ALA A 80 -1.35 -20.30 -16.28
CA ALA A 80 -0.07 -20.28 -16.98
C ALA A 80 0.69 -18.96 -16.81
N SER A 81 0.01 -17.81 -16.93
CA SER A 81 0.63 -16.50 -16.69
C SER A 81 1.15 -16.33 -15.27
N ARG A 82 0.43 -16.87 -14.26
CA ARG A 82 0.91 -16.90 -12.88
C ARG A 82 2.14 -17.79 -12.74
N THR A 83 2.16 -18.95 -13.38
CA THR A 83 3.33 -19.84 -13.39
C THR A 83 4.53 -19.18 -14.06
N ILE A 84 4.35 -18.50 -15.20
CA ILE A 84 5.43 -17.75 -15.86
C ILE A 84 5.98 -16.68 -14.93
N LEU A 85 5.11 -15.88 -14.30
CA LEU A 85 5.55 -14.87 -13.34
C LEU A 85 6.39 -15.49 -12.20
N THR A 86 5.91 -16.56 -11.57
CA THR A 86 6.66 -17.27 -10.52
C THR A 86 8.01 -17.76 -11.03
N LEU A 87 8.05 -18.42 -12.20
CA LEU A 87 9.30 -18.93 -12.77
C LEU A 87 10.28 -17.80 -13.11
N CYS A 88 9.79 -16.70 -13.67
CA CYS A 88 10.59 -15.52 -13.96
C CYS A 88 11.13 -14.87 -12.70
N GLN A 89 10.37 -14.78 -11.60
CA GLN A 89 10.86 -14.22 -10.34
C GLN A 89 11.87 -15.15 -9.64
N GLU A 90 11.62 -16.45 -9.69
CA GLU A 90 12.39 -17.44 -8.95
C GLU A 90 13.67 -17.87 -9.71
N CYS A 91 13.61 -17.98 -11.04
CA CYS A 91 14.70 -18.42 -11.92
C CYS A 91 15.29 -17.27 -12.75
N ARG A 92 15.07 -16.02 -12.34
CA ARG A 92 15.46 -14.79 -13.06
C ARG A 92 16.89 -14.79 -13.59
N GLU A 93 17.86 -15.30 -12.84
CA GLU A 93 19.27 -15.33 -13.24
C GLU A 93 19.51 -16.23 -14.45
N ASN A 94 18.80 -17.36 -14.50
CA ASN A 94 18.91 -18.35 -15.57
C ASN A 94 18.08 -18.00 -16.82
N LEU A 95 17.30 -16.92 -16.77
CA LEU A 95 16.35 -16.53 -17.81
C LEU A 95 16.78 -15.30 -18.63
N THR A 96 17.92 -14.69 -18.30
CA THR A 96 18.39 -13.46 -18.96
C THR A 96 18.59 -13.61 -20.47
N GLU A 97 19.00 -14.78 -20.95
CA GLU A 97 19.15 -15.08 -22.38
C GLU A 97 17.82 -15.10 -23.15
N PHE A 98 16.69 -15.27 -22.46
CA PHE A 98 15.36 -15.30 -23.06
C PHE A 98 14.73 -13.90 -23.20
N LEU A 99 15.36 -12.86 -22.68
CA LEU A 99 14.82 -11.50 -22.72
C LEU A 99 14.43 -11.03 -24.14
N PRO A 100 15.22 -11.23 -25.21
CA PRO A 100 14.82 -10.79 -26.55
C PRO A 100 13.49 -11.42 -27.02
N VAL A 101 13.32 -12.71 -26.78
CA VAL A 101 12.09 -13.44 -27.16
C VAL A 101 10.90 -12.96 -26.32
N LEU A 102 11.10 -12.74 -25.01
CA LEU A 102 10.06 -12.21 -24.14
C LEU A 102 9.63 -10.79 -24.54
N GLU A 103 10.57 -9.95 -24.99
CA GLU A 103 10.28 -8.59 -25.46
C GLU A 103 9.38 -8.60 -26.70
N GLU A 104 9.65 -9.46 -27.68
CA GLU A 104 8.80 -9.64 -28.86
C GLU A 104 7.38 -10.08 -28.48
N ILE A 105 7.26 -11.06 -27.57
CA ILE A 105 5.98 -11.54 -27.06
C ILE A 105 5.20 -10.40 -26.39
N LEU A 106 5.86 -9.60 -25.54
CA LEU A 106 5.22 -8.46 -24.88
C LEU A 106 4.74 -7.41 -25.88
N GLY A 107 5.51 -7.14 -26.94
CA GLY A 107 5.14 -6.21 -28.00
C GLY A 107 3.83 -6.60 -28.69
N GLU A 108 3.64 -7.89 -28.98
CA GLU A 108 2.41 -8.41 -29.57
C GLU A 108 1.24 -8.43 -28.57
N MET A 109 1.52 -8.80 -27.32
CA MET A 109 0.52 -8.78 -26.24
C MET A 109 -0.02 -7.39 -25.93
N LEU A 110 0.82 -6.37 -26.08
CA LEU A 110 0.45 -4.99 -25.84
C LEU A 110 -0.61 -4.52 -26.85
N LYS A 111 -0.49 -4.94 -28.12
CA LYS A 111 -1.41 -4.57 -29.21
C LYS A 111 -2.72 -5.35 -29.17
N SER A 112 -2.74 -6.53 -28.55
CA SER A 112 -3.90 -7.42 -28.53
C SER A 112 -4.87 -7.06 -27.40
N GLU A 113 -6.06 -6.56 -27.76
CA GLU A 113 -7.17 -6.32 -26.83
C GLU A 113 -7.78 -7.62 -26.29
N SER A 114 -7.69 -8.73 -27.05
CA SER A 114 -8.29 -10.02 -26.68
C SER A 114 -7.57 -10.74 -25.54
N ILE A 115 -6.32 -10.36 -25.26
CA ILE A 115 -5.56 -10.95 -24.15
C ILE A 115 -6.02 -10.32 -22.84
N ASP A 116 -6.27 -11.18 -21.86
CA ASP A 116 -6.71 -10.78 -20.52
C ASP A 116 -5.75 -9.78 -19.87
N ASN A 117 -6.34 -8.74 -19.26
CA ASN A 117 -5.63 -7.62 -18.66
C ASN A 117 -4.66 -8.04 -17.54
N LEU A 118 -4.99 -9.08 -16.77
CA LEU A 118 -4.15 -9.58 -15.70
C LEU A 118 -2.96 -10.40 -16.24
N ILE A 119 -3.15 -11.13 -17.35
CA ILE A 119 -2.06 -11.84 -18.03
C ILE A 119 -1.01 -10.81 -18.51
N ARG A 120 -1.46 -9.73 -19.17
CA ARG A 120 -0.57 -8.65 -19.64
C ARG A 120 0.26 -8.07 -18.50
N GLN A 121 -0.40 -7.68 -17.41
CA GLN A 121 0.23 -7.15 -16.20
C GLN A 121 1.32 -8.09 -15.64
N ARG A 122 1.03 -9.38 -15.50
CA ARG A 122 1.98 -10.37 -14.98
C ARG A 122 3.20 -10.54 -15.87
N LEU A 123 3.04 -10.51 -17.19
CA LEU A 123 4.15 -10.72 -18.10
C LEU A 123 5.08 -9.51 -18.19
N PHE A 124 4.55 -8.29 -18.08
CA PHE A 124 5.40 -7.09 -17.91
C PHE A 124 6.22 -7.15 -16.61
N ASN A 125 5.60 -7.58 -15.49
CA ASN A 125 6.33 -7.80 -14.23
C ASN A 125 7.44 -8.87 -14.40
N ALA A 126 7.09 -10.00 -15.01
CA ALA A 126 7.98 -11.13 -15.21
C ALA A 126 9.21 -10.75 -16.02
N TYR A 127 9.02 -10.04 -17.13
CA TYR A 127 10.11 -9.58 -17.99
C TYR A 127 11.07 -8.63 -17.27
N VAL A 128 10.54 -7.63 -16.55
CA VAL A 128 11.39 -6.69 -15.80
C VAL A 128 12.12 -7.39 -14.65
N SER A 129 11.47 -8.36 -13.98
CA SER A 129 12.09 -9.17 -12.93
C SER A 129 13.32 -9.94 -13.44
N VAL A 130 13.28 -10.43 -14.69
CA VAL A 130 14.42 -11.06 -15.35
C VAL A 130 15.46 -10.01 -15.78
N ALA A 131 15.03 -8.89 -16.38
CA ALA A 131 15.91 -7.83 -16.86
C ALA A 131 16.77 -7.21 -15.75
N GLN A 132 16.24 -7.11 -14.53
CA GLN A 132 16.99 -6.66 -13.35
C GLN A 132 18.24 -7.52 -13.07
N MET A 133 18.28 -8.78 -13.51
CA MET A 133 19.45 -9.66 -13.29
C MET A 133 20.63 -9.33 -14.20
N LEU A 134 20.44 -8.48 -15.20
CA LEU A 134 21.55 -7.96 -16.00
C LEU A 134 22.48 -7.07 -15.15
N LYS A 135 21.98 -6.50 -14.04
CA LYS A 135 22.71 -5.68 -13.05
C LYS A 135 23.48 -4.48 -13.64
N ASN A 136 23.32 -4.20 -14.93
CA ASN A 136 23.88 -3.04 -15.61
C ASN A 136 22.79 -1.95 -15.74
N PRO A 137 22.98 -0.77 -15.12
CA PRO A 137 21.95 0.25 -15.09
C PRO A 137 21.64 0.85 -16.48
N GLU A 138 22.61 0.93 -17.39
CA GLU A 138 22.40 1.43 -18.77
C GLU A 138 21.50 0.47 -19.58
N THR A 139 21.78 -0.83 -19.49
CA THR A 139 20.97 -1.85 -20.16
C THR A 139 19.56 -1.89 -19.59
N ILE A 140 19.42 -1.89 -18.26
CA ILE A 140 18.11 -1.84 -17.59
C ILE A 140 17.35 -0.58 -18.00
N ALA A 141 18.00 0.58 -18.04
CA ALA A 141 17.35 1.82 -18.44
C ALA A 141 16.88 1.82 -19.90
N THR A 142 17.67 1.23 -20.81
CA THR A 142 17.27 1.06 -22.22
C THR A 142 16.06 0.14 -22.34
N THR A 143 16.07 -0.97 -21.60
CA THR A 143 14.91 -1.89 -21.52
C THR A 143 13.66 -1.17 -21.01
N LEU A 144 13.77 -0.41 -19.92
CA LEU A 144 12.65 0.34 -19.37
C LEU A 144 12.15 1.43 -20.33
N LEU A 145 13.07 2.15 -21.00
CA LEU A 145 12.72 3.16 -21.99
C LEU A 145 11.86 2.56 -23.11
N ASN A 146 12.27 1.42 -23.66
CA ASN A 146 11.55 0.73 -24.72
C ASN A 146 10.15 0.31 -24.28
N LEU A 147 10.04 -0.36 -23.11
CA LEU A 147 8.76 -0.80 -22.57
C LEU A 147 7.80 0.37 -22.31
N LEU A 148 8.28 1.41 -21.62
CA LEU A 148 7.46 2.56 -21.24
C LEU A 148 7.00 3.35 -22.47
N ASN A 149 7.88 3.53 -23.46
CA ASN A 149 7.51 4.15 -24.73
C ASN A 149 6.51 3.30 -25.51
N ALA A 150 6.66 1.97 -25.54
CA ALA A 150 5.71 1.09 -26.19
C ALA A 150 4.31 1.20 -25.54
N ILE A 151 4.25 1.17 -24.20
CA ILE A 151 2.99 1.32 -23.46
C ILE A 151 2.34 2.68 -23.75
N ARG A 152 3.12 3.76 -23.66
CA ARG A 152 2.63 5.12 -23.89
C ARG A 152 2.16 5.31 -25.34
N HIS A 153 2.94 4.83 -26.31
CA HIS A 153 2.57 4.87 -27.72
C HIS A 153 1.26 4.11 -27.97
N GLN A 154 1.12 2.90 -27.42
CA GLN A 154 -0.11 2.13 -27.55
C GLN A 154 -1.31 2.88 -26.93
N PHE A 155 -1.14 3.47 -25.75
CA PHE A 155 -2.17 4.31 -25.13
C PHE A 155 -2.58 5.47 -26.05
N THR A 156 -1.63 6.28 -26.52
CA THR A 156 -1.91 7.43 -27.37
C THR A 156 -2.59 7.01 -28.68
N ALA A 157 -2.05 6.01 -29.38
CA ALA A 157 -2.62 5.51 -30.63
C ALA A 157 -4.06 4.98 -30.43
N PHE A 158 -4.31 4.29 -29.31
CA PHE A 158 -5.63 3.77 -29.00
C PHE A 158 -6.65 4.88 -28.71
N MET A 159 -6.24 5.91 -27.96
CA MET A 159 -7.09 7.07 -27.65
C MET A 159 -7.37 7.94 -28.89
N GLU A 160 -6.43 8.03 -29.83
CA GLU A 160 -6.64 8.74 -31.10
C GLU A 160 -7.63 8.01 -32.02
N LEU A 161 -7.60 6.67 -32.02
CA LEU A 161 -8.50 5.84 -32.80
C LEU A 161 -9.93 5.84 -32.23
N HIS A 162 -10.08 5.90 -30.91
CA HIS A 162 -11.36 5.77 -30.22
C HIS A 162 -11.79 7.08 -29.54
N LYS A 163 -12.71 7.81 -30.18
CA LYS A 163 -13.26 9.06 -29.62
C LYS A 163 -14.08 8.87 -28.33
N SER A 164 -14.60 7.68 -28.11
CA SER A 164 -15.32 7.27 -26.90
C SER A 164 -15.05 5.80 -26.65
N LEU A 165 -14.76 5.44 -25.40
CA LEU A 165 -14.46 4.07 -25.01
C LEU A 165 -15.74 3.37 -24.52
N ASN A 166 -15.90 2.11 -24.87
CA ASN A 166 -16.80 1.21 -24.15
C ASN A 166 -16.09 0.63 -22.91
N SER A 167 -16.81 -0.14 -22.09
CA SER A 167 -16.27 -0.71 -20.85
C SER A 167 -15.04 -1.61 -21.07
N GLU A 168 -15.05 -2.46 -22.10
CA GLU A 168 -13.94 -3.38 -22.38
C GLU A 168 -12.69 -2.62 -22.86
N GLN A 169 -12.89 -1.58 -23.67
CA GLN A 169 -11.84 -0.70 -24.16
C GLN A 169 -11.24 0.14 -23.04
N GLU A 170 -12.08 0.62 -22.12
CA GLU A 170 -11.64 1.32 -20.91
C GLU A 170 -10.82 0.38 -20.01
N ASP A 171 -11.28 -0.85 -19.78
CA ASP A 171 -10.54 -1.86 -19.02
C ASP A 171 -9.18 -2.17 -19.66
N TYR A 172 -9.13 -2.29 -21.00
CA TYR A 172 -7.89 -2.47 -21.75
C TYR A 172 -6.94 -1.28 -21.54
N VAL A 173 -7.42 -0.04 -21.69
CA VAL A 173 -6.62 1.17 -21.49
C VAL A 173 -6.09 1.25 -20.06
N ILE A 174 -6.92 1.00 -19.05
CA ILE A 174 -6.51 0.96 -17.64
C ILE A 174 -5.48 -0.15 -17.40
N SER A 175 -5.56 -1.26 -18.14
CA SER A 175 -4.56 -2.33 -18.06
C SER A 175 -3.18 -1.87 -18.53
N LEU A 176 -3.08 -0.95 -19.49
CA LEU A 176 -1.82 -0.38 -19.95
C LEU A 176 -1.11 0.39 -18.82
N LEU A 177 -1.84 1.24 -18.10
CA LEU A 177 -1.33 1.90 -16.90
C LEU A 177 -0.97 0.88 -15.80
N SER A 178 -1.78 -0.17 -15.66
CA SER A 178 -1.49 -1.25 -14.72
C SER A 178 -0.19 -1.98 -15.06
N CYS A 179 0.18 -2.10 -16.33
CA CYS A 179 1.48 -2.63 -16.74
C CYS A 179 2.63 -1.73 -16.27
N VAL A 180 2.49 -0.40 -16.34
CA VAL A 180 3.49 0.54 -15.80
C VAL A 180 3.65 0.38 -14.29
N ASN A 181 2.53 0.20 -13.58
CA ASN A 181 2.55 -0.10 -12.14
C ASN A 181 3.28 -1.42 -11.83
N GLU A 182 3.07 -2.47 -12.64
CA GLU A 182 3.78 -3.74 -12.49
C GLU A 182 5.27 -3.65 -12.84
N VAL A 183 5.64 -2.84 -13.84
CA VAL A 183 7.04 -2.49 -14.12
C VAL A 183 7.67 -1.81 -12.91
N GLY A 184 6.98 -0.86 -12.28
CA GLY A 184 7.43 -0.18 -11.07
C GLY A 184 7.66 -1.13 -9.90
N LYS A 185 6.74 -2.07 -9.66
CA LYS A 185 6.90 -3.13 -8.65
C LYS A 185 8.09 -4.04 -8.93
N ALA A 186 8.27 -4.46 -10.18
CA ALA A 186 9.38 -5.33 -10.56
C ALA A 186 10.75 -4.64 -10.50
N CYS A 187 10.79 -3.30 -10.51
CA CYS A 187 12.01 -2.53 -10.29
C CYS A 187 12.40 -2.37 -8.81
N GLN A 188 11.51 -2.71 -7.87
CA GLN A 188 11.78 -2.52 -6.45
C GLN A 188 12.94 -3.40 -5.99
N LEU A 189 13.90 -2.77 -5.32
CA LEU A 189 15.06 -3.45 -4.77
C LEU A 189 14.70 -4.17 -3.46
N PRO A 190 15.36 -5.31 -3.15
CA PRO A 190 15.19 -5.98 -1.87
C PRO A 190 15.65 -5.10 -0.71
N GLU A 191 15.10 -5.33 0.49
CA GLU A 191 15.49 -4.59 1.71
C GLU A 191 16.98 -4.79 2.04
N GLU A 192 17.48 -6.01 1.84
CA GLU A 192 18.89 -6.38 2.00
C GLU A 192 19.63 -6.18 0.67
N LEU A 193 20.03 -4.93 0.39
CA LEU A 193 20.68 -4.55 -0.87
C LEU A 193 21.99 -5.32 -1.15
N GLU A 194 22.72 -5.70 -0.09
CA GLU A 194 24.00 -6.40 -0.17
C GLU A 194 23.88 -7.82 -0.75
N ASP A 195 22.71 -8.45 -0.63
CA ASP A 195 22.41 -9.74 -1.26
C ASP A 195 22.22 -9.62 -2.77
N PHE A 196 21.98 -8.41 -3.25
CA PHE A 196 21.63 -8.15 -4.65
C PHE A 196 22.78 -7.51 -5.44
N TYR A 197 23.41 -6.47 -4.87
CA TYR A 197 24.52 -5.75 -5.48
C TYR A 197 25.76 -5.78 -4.58
N THR A 198 26.94 -5.81 -5.21
CA THR A 198 28.18 -5.44 -4.51
C THR A 198 28.17 -3.94 -4.19
N ALA A 199 28.99 -3.49 -3.23
CA ALA A 199 29.07 -2.07 -2.86
C ALA A 199 29.43 -1.15 -4.05
N GLU A 200 30.31 -1.62 -4.94
CA GLU A 200 30.70 -0.90 -6.15
C GLU A 200 29.52 -0.80 -7.14
N GLN A 201 28.80 -1.91 -7.36
CA GLN A 201 27.62 -1.93 -8.22
C GLN A 201 26.51 -1.02 -7.68
N ALA A 202 26.23 -1.08 -6.37
CA ALA A 202 25.23 -0.23 -5.74
C ALA A 202 25.56 1.26 -5.92
N THR A 203 26.84 1.64 -5.79
CA THR A 203 27.30 3.01 -6.02
C THR A 203 27.08 3.44 -7.47
N GLN A 204 27.46 2.58 -8.44
CA GLN A 204 27.28 2.85 -9.86
C GLN A 204 25.80 3.01 -10.23
N VAL A 205 24.94 2.09 -9.77
CA VAL A 205 23.49 2.12 -10.00
C VAL A 205 22.86 3.37 -9.40
N ASN A 206 23.25 3.72 -8.17
CA ASN A 206 22.77 4.93 -7.50
C ASN A 206 23.12 6.20 -8.30
N MET A 207 24.39 6.36 -8.70
CA MET A 207 24.84 7.52 -9.48
C MET A 207 24.14 7.61 -10.84
N TYR A 208 23.95 6.47 -11.50
CA TYR A 208 23.27 6.43 -12.79
C TYR A 208 21.82 6.94 -12.67
N TRP A 209 21.04 6.39 -11.73
CA TRP A 209 19.65 6.79 -11.52
C TRP A 209 19.48 8.16 -10.87
N GLU A 210 20.49 8.67 -10.19
CA GLU A 210 20.53 10.07 -9.74
C GLU A 210 20.62 11.02 -10.93
N SER A 211 21.49 10.72 -11.91
CA SER A 211 21.61 11.52 -13.14
C SER A 211 20.47 11.30 -14.15
N ASP A 212 19.84 10.13 -14.13
CA ASP A 212 18.76 9.68 -15.02
C ASP A 212 18.97 10.12 -16.49
N PRO A 213 20.04 9.65 -17.17
CA PRO A 213 20.47 10.20 -18.46
C PRO A 213 19.46 9.93 -19.59
N LEU A 214 18.62 8.91 -19.44
CA LEU A 214 17.54 8.59 -20.39
C LEU A 214 16.20 9.22 -19.98
N THR A 215 16.15 10.02 -18.91
CA THR A 215 14.96 10.73 -18.43
C THR A 215 13.77 9.80 -18.14
N ILE A 216 14.04 8.60 -17.61
CA ILE A 216 13.02 7.58 -17.33
C ILE A 216 12.00 8.10 -16.32
N LYS A 217 12.45 8.81 -15.28
CA LYS A 217 11.55 9.38 -14.26
C LYS A 217 10.58 10.37 -14.90
N THR A 218 11.08 11.21 -15.81
CA THR A 218 10.25 12.16 -16.57
C THR A 218 9.24 11.45 -17.46
N LEU A 219 9.65 10.37 -18.16
CA LEU A 219 8.73 9.58 -18.99
C LEU A 219 7.61 8.96 -18.16
N VAL A 220 7.92 8.39 -16.99
CA VAL A 220 6.89 7.83 -16.09
C VAL A 220 5.93 8.91 -15.61
N LEU A 221 6.43 10.08 -15.22
CA LEU A 221 5.58 11.22 -14.83
C LEU A 221 4.67 11.68 -15.97
N GLN A 222 5.17 11.72 -17.21
CA GLN A 222 4.37 12.04 -18.39
C GLN A 222 3.28 11.01 -18.64
N ILE A 223 3.55 9.71 -18.46
CA ILE A 223 2.54 8.66 -18.56
C ILE A 223 1.45 8.87 -17.49
N VAL A 224 1.85 9.10 -16.23
CA VAL A 224 0.91 9.39 -15.14
C VAL A 224 0.04 10.61 -15.48
N GLU A 225 0.64 11.69 -15.99
CA GLU A 225 -0.08 12.89 -16.40
C GLU A 225 -1.06 12.61 -17.55
N ASP A 226 -0.62 11.87 -18.56
CA ASP A 226 -1.44 11.53 -19.73
C ASP A 226 -2.69 10.74 -19.32
N PHE A 227 -2.54 9.71 -18.47
CA PHE A 227 -3.69 8.95 -17.97
C PHE A 227 -4.60 9.80 -17.07
N SER A 228 -4.03 10.57 -16.14
CA SER A 228 -4.81 11.40 -15.21
C SER A 228 -5.50 12.59 -15.89
N ARG A 229 -5.06 13.00 -17.08
CA ARG A 229 -5.73 14.03 -17.90
C ARG A 229 -6.92 13.46 -18.67
N HIS A 230 -6.80 12.23 -19.19
CA HIS A 230 -7.88 11.56 -19.92
C HIS A 230 -8.95 10.98 -18.99
N PHE A 231 -8.57 10.54 -17.78
CA PHE A 231 -9.48 9.94 -16.80
C PHE A 231 -9.46 10.70 -15.46
N PRO A 232 -9.86 11.98 -15.44
CA PRO A 232 -9.61 12.85 -14.30
C PRO A 232 -10.37 12.49 -13.02
N SER A 233 -11.50 11.78 -13.16
CA SER A 233 -12.38 11.39 -12.06
C SER A 233 -12.43 9.87 -11.85
N HIS A 234 -11.56 9.11 -12.52
CA HIS A 234 -11.58 7.64 -12.43
C HIS A 234 -10.72 7.16 -11.25
N ALA A 235 -11.36 6.57 -10.24
CA ALA A 235 -10.68 6.10 -9.02
C ALA A 235 -9.57 5.08 -9.33
N ILE A 236 -9.84 4.07 -10.16
CA ILE A 236 -8.84 3.04 -10.50
C ILE A 236 -7.60 3.65 -11.17
N VAL A 237 -7.76 4.59 -12.12
CA VAL A 237 -6.64 5.30 -12.73
C VAL A 237 -5.84 6.06 -11.69
N THR A 238 -6.53 6.80 -10.81
CA THR A 238 -5.86 7.55 -9.74
C THR A 238 -5.14 6.63 -8.76
N GLU A 239 -5.74 5.49 -8.39
CA GLU A 239 -5.11 4.46 -7.58
C GLU A 239 -3.81 3.96 -8.24
N LYS A 240 -3.85 3.60 -9.52
CA LYS A 240 -2.67 3.12 -10.24
C LYS A 240 -1.59 4.19 -10.34
N CYS A 241 -1.95 5.44 -10.63
CA CYS A 241 -1.01 6.57 -10.62
C CYS A 241 -0.37 6.76 -9.24
N CYS A 242 -1.15 6.71 -8.15
CA CYS A 242 -0.61 6.77 -6.80
C CYS A 242 0.30 5.59 -6.47
N LEU A 243 -0.02 4.38 -6.93
CA LEU A 243 0.81 3.19 -6.74
C LEU A 243 2.15 3.30 -7.49
N ILE A 244 2.14 3.84 -8.73
CA ILE A 244 3.35 4.12 -9.51
C ILE A 244 4.24 5.13 -8.79
N LEU A 245 3.67 6.27 -8.36
CA LEU A 245 4.41 7.31 -7.62
C LEU A 245 4.91 6.81 -6.26
N ARG A 246 4.28 5.77 -5.73
CA ARG A 246 4.65 5.11 -4.48
C ARG A 246 5.77 4.09 -4.63
N SER A 247 6.00 3.54 -5.82
CA SER A 247 6.89 2.39 -6.02
C SER A 247 8.31 2.61 -5.49
N GLY A 248 8.91 3.79 -5.74
CA GLY A 248 10.26 4.12 -5.26
C GLY A 248 10.35 4.75 -3.86
N ILE A 249 9.23 4.89 -3.13
CA ILE A 249 9.25 5.53 -1.80
C ILE A 249 9.87 4.58 -0.77
N GLY A 250 11.09 4.91 -0.34
CA GLY A 250 11.83 4.21 0.70
C GLY A 250 12.81 3.17 0.18
N GLU A 251 13.13 3.21 -1.12
CA GLU A 251 14.22 2.40 -1.67
C GLU A 251 15.58 2.79 -1.06
N PRO A 252 16.50 1.82 -0.92
CA PRO A 252 17.79 2.04 -0.27
C PRO A 252 18.77 2.89 -1.11
N ILE A 253 18.55 2.96 -2.43
CA ILE A 253 19.33 3.77 -3.39
C ILE A 253 18.40 4.37 -4.45
N ASN A 254 18.93 5.25 -5.30
CA ASN A 254 18.18 5.81 -6.42
C ASN A 254 17.74 4.75 -7.42
N GLY A 255 16.50 4.89 -7.89
CA GLY A 255 15.88 3.99 -8.85
C GLY A 255 14.97 4.71 -9.86
N PRO A 256 14.50 4.00 -10.91
CA PRO A 256 13.72 4.57 -12.00
C PRO A 256 12.34 5.11 -11.59
N PHE A 257 11.80 4.64 -10.46
CA PHE A 257 10.49 5.07 -9.92
C PHE A 257 10.63 5.90 -8.63
N GLN A 258 11.82 6.43 -8.35
CA GLN A 258 12.02 7.35 -7.24
C GLN A 258 11.86 8.80 -7.72
N PHE A 259 10.73 9.41 -7.36
CA PHE A 259 10.37 10.77 -7.77
C PHE A 259 10.68 11.79 -6.67
N SER A 260 10.87 13.05 -7.08
CA SER A 260 11.00 14.17 -6.15
C SER A 260 9.69 14.39 -5.38
N PHE A 261 9.79 14.95 -4.17
CA PHE A 261 8.59 15.31 -3.41
C PHE A 261 7.73 16.33 -4.14
N ASP A 262 8.36 17.30 -4.82
CA ASP A 262 7.67 18.35 -5.56
C ASP A 262 6.81 17.78 -6.68
N SER A 263 7.32 16.80 -7.44
CA SER A 263 6.56 16.11 -8.48
C SER A 263 5.35 15.35 -7.91
N ILE A 264 5.55 14.64 -6.79
CA ILE A 264 4.46 13.92 -6.10
C ILE A 264 3.42 14.92 -5.57
N LEU A 265 3.87 16.03 -4.98
CA LEU A 265 3.01 17.08 -4.44
C LEU A 265 2.18 17.76 -5.53
N LEU A 266 2.78 18.12 -6.66
CA LEU A 266 2.07 18.70 -7.80
C LEU A 266 0.96 17.78 -8.30
N TYR A 267 1.23 16.48 -8.39
CA TYR A 267 0.22 15.49 -8.73
C TYR A 267 -0.92 15.44 -7.69
N MET A 268 -0.58 15.38 -6.40
CA MET A 268 -1.58 15.32 -5.32
C MET A 268 -2.48 16.57 -5.31
N ILE A 269 -1.91 17.77 -5.47
CA ILE A 269 -2.67 19.02 -5.54
C ILE A 269 -3.61 18.99 -6.75
N ALA A 270 -3.10 18.65 -7.94
CA ALA A 270 -3.91 18.60 -9.15
C ALA A 270 -5.05 17.57 -9.09
N ALA A 271 -4.89 16.49 -8.32
CA ALA A 271 -5.93 15.50 -8.07
C ALA A 271 -6.96 15.99 -7.04
N MET A 272 -6.52 16.64 -5.95
CA MET A 272 -7.42 17.18 -4.92
C MET A 272 -8.25 18.36 -5.41
N ASP A 273 -7.69 19.24 -6.25
CA ASP A 273 -8.38 20.41 -6.83
C ASP A 273 -9.63 20.02 -7.66
N ARG A 274 -9.77 18.73 -8.03
CA ARG A 274 -10.93 18.21 -8.78
C ARG A 274 -12.11 17.83 -7.89
N GLU A 275 -11.89 17.70 -6.58
CA GLU A 275 -12.91 17.34 -5.59
C GLU A 275 -13.74 16.10 -5.98
N VAL A 276 -13.04 15.01 -6.32
CA VAL A 276 -13.66 13.72 -6.64
C VAL A 276 -13.50 12.77 -5.45
N ALA A 277 -14.62 12.34 -4.85
CA ALA A 277 -14.61 11.72 -3.53
C ALA A 277 -13.80 10.42 -3.44
N ASN A 278 -13.96 9.55 -4.43
CA ASN A 278 -13.27 8.26 -4.50
C ASN A 278 -11.77 8.37 -4.86
N VAL A 279 -11.27 9.57 -5.18
CA VAL A 279 -9.84 9.83 -5.42
C VAL A 279 -9.10 10.15 -4.13
N VAL A 280 -9.74 10.85 -3.21
CA VAL A 280 -9.13 11.39 -1.98
C VAL A 280 -8.41 10.32 -1.13
N PRO A 281 -8.98 9.12 -0.88
CA PRO A 281 -8.28 8.10 -0.09
C PRO A 281 -6.94 7.66 -0.70
N HIS A 282 -6.83 7.64 -2.04
CA HIS A 282 -5.58 7.29 -2.72
C HIS A 282 -4.52 8.39 -2.58
N ILE A 283 -4.94 9.66 -2.57
CA ILE A 283 -4.04 10.81 -2.36
C ILE A 283 -3.52 10.82 -0.93
N PHE A 284 -4.39 10.67 0.07
CA PHE A 284 -3.97 10.60 1.46
C PHE A 284 -3.12 9.36 1.75
N GLY A 285 -3.41 8.21 1.13
CA GLY A 285 -2.56 7.02 1.22
C GLY A 285 -1.16 7.22 0.62
N LEU A 286 -1.02 8.01 -0.45
CA LEU A 286 0.27 8.37 -1.03
C LEU A 286 1.07 9.28 -0.08
N LEU A 287 0.45 10.33 0.45
CA LEU A 287 1.12 11.20 1.42
C LEU A 287 1.46 10.45 2.72
N GLU A 288 0.55 9.60 3.22
CA GLU A 288 0.78 8.78 4.42
C GLU A 288 2.04 7.93 4.24
N LYS A 289 2.16 7.24 3.10
CA LYS A 289 3.35 6.45 2.78
C LYS A 289 4.59 7.33 2.70
N TYR A 290 4.53 8.48 2.01
CA TYR A 290 5.66 9.39 1.90
C TYR A 290 6.15 9.87 3.28
N VAL A 291 5.25 10.36 4.13
CA VAL A 291 5.57 10.80 5.49
C VAL A 291 6.12 9.65 6.32
N SER A 292 5.52 8.46 6.23
CA SER A 292 5.94 7.32 7.05
C SER A 292 7.40 6.91 6.84
N VAL A 293 7.91 7.12 5.63
CA VAL A 293 9.28 6.79 5.21
C VAL A 293 10.21 7.98 5.42
N ASN A 294 9.82 9.19 4.99
CA ASN A 294 10.68 10.36 4.92
C ASN A 294 10.55 11.32 6.12
N TYR A 295 9.88 10.92 7.20
CA TYR A 295 9.61 11.79 8.36
C TYR A 295 10.85 12.46 8.98
N LYS A 296 12.05 11.91 8.80
CA LYS A 296 13.30 12.49 9.33
C LYS A 296 13.86 13.63 8.48
N SER A 297 13.58 13.63 7.18
CA SER A 297 14.12 14.58 6.20
C SER A 297 13.09 15.61 5.75
N LEU A 298 11.82 15.46 6.15
CA LEU A 298 10.72 16.36 5.81
C LEU A 298 10.77 17.66 6.63
N PRO A 299 10.96 18.83 6.00
CA PRO A 299 10.86 20.12 6.67
C PRO A 299 9.41 20.41 7.09
N THR A 300 9.25 21.04 8.26
CA THR A 300 7.92 21.36 8.81
C THR A 300 7.16 22.35 7.93
N GLU A 301 7.84 23.33 7.33
CA GLU A 301 7.24 24.36 6.46
C GLU A 301 6.66 23.75 5.18
N THR A 302 7.39 22.77 4.62
CA THR A 302 6.94 22.02 3.45
C THR A 302 5.68 21.23 3.79
N LEU A 303 5.67 20.56 4.94
CA LEU A 303 4.53 19.76 5.39
C LEU A 303 3.30 20.62 5.70
N GLU A 304 3.49 21.80 6.28
CA GLU A 304 2.43 22.78 6.51
C GLU A 304 1.79 23.22 5.19
N ALA A 305 2.60 23.61 4.20
CA ALA A 305 2.11 24.00 2.88
C ALA A 305 1.32 22.86 2.21
N VAL A 306 1.80 21.62 2.34
CA VAL A 306 1.12 20.43 1.83
C VAL A 306 -0.23 20.26 2.50
N ILE A 307 -0.29 20.18 3.84
CA ILE A 307 -1.55 20.02 4.59
C ILE A 307 -2.51 21.15 4.24
N GLN A 308 -2.03 22.39 4.12
CA GLN A 308 -2.88 23.51 3.77
C GLN A 308 -3.55 23.31 2.41
N ARG A 309 -2.78 22.88 1.39
CA ARG A 309 -3.28 22.75 0.02
C ARG A 309 -4.14 21.51 -0.18
N ILE A 310 -3.82 20.37 0.42
CA ILE A 310 -4.53 19.12 0.17
C ILE A 310 -5.63 18.81 1.19
N PHE A 311 -5.55 19.37 2.40
CA PHE A 311 -6.49 19.07 3.48
C PHE A 311 -7.30 20.30 3.86
N THR A 312 -6.67 21.39 4.30
CA THR A 312 -7.40 22.55 4.81
C THR A 312 -8.28 23.19 3.73
N SER A 313 -7.74 23.37 2.52
CA SER A 313 -8.48 23.92 1.38
C SER A 313 -9.69 23.09 0.96
N HIS A 314 -9.71 21.79 1.30
CA HIS A 314 -10.76 20.84 0.92
C HIS A 314 -11.50 20.25 2.13
N LEU A 315 -11.39 20.85 3.31
CA LEU A 315 -11.92 20.26 4.55
C LEU A 315 -13.42 20.00 4.49
N GLU A 316 -14.19 20.96 3.97
CA GLU A 316 -15.64 20.81 3.86
C GLU A 316 -16.03 19.72 2.86
N PHE A 317 -15.28 19.60 1.76
CA PHE A 317 -15.44 18.51 0.82
C PHE A 317 -15.12 17.15 1.47
N ILE A 318 -14.01 17.03 2.21
CA ILE A 318 -13.60 15.79 2.88
C ILE A 318 -14.65 15.30 3.87
N LYS A 319 -15.33 16.21 4.58
CA LYS A 319 -16.38 15.86 5.54
C LYS A 319 -17.64 15.26 4.89
N THR A 320 -17.79 15.34 3.58
CA THR A 320 -19.00 14.84 2.90
C THR A 320 -19.07 13.32 2.85
N GLU A 321 -17.93 12.61 2.86
CA GLU A 321 -17.88 11.15 2.72
C GLU A 321 -17.07 10.48 3.84
N PRO A 322 -17.60 9.41 4.47
CA PRO A 322 -16.93 8.64 5.52
C PRO A 322 -15.50 8.17 5.19
N ASP A 323 -15.25 7.71 3.97
CA ASP A 323 -13.95 7.18 3.55
C ASP A 323 -12.87 8.28 3.45
N MET A 324 -13.26 9.50 3.06
CA MET A 324 -12.37 10.66 3.02
C MET A 324 -11.98 11.10 4.44
N VAL A 325 -12.96 11.13 5.35
CA VAL A 325 -12.70 11.39 6.77
C VAL A 325 -11.76 10.33 7.35
N SER A 326 -12.04 9.05 7.14
CA SER A 326 -11.20 7.97 7.66
C SER A 326 -9.75 8.05 7.16
N SER A 327 -9.55 8.25 5.86
CA SER A 327 -8.22 8.34 5.25
C SER A 327 -7.43 9.58 5.72
N SER A 328 -8.09 10.74 5.87
CA SER A 328 -7.43 11.93 6.44
C SER A 328 -7.03 11.74 7.91
N VAL A 329 -7.91 11.17 8.73
CA VAL A 329 -7.62 10.87 10.14
C VAL A 329 -6.48 9.86 10.26
N GLN A 330 -6.45 8.85 9.40
CA GLN A 330 -5.37 7.86 9.36
C GLN A 330 -4.02 8.49 8.97
N LEU A 331 -4.00 9.40 7.99
CA LEU A 331 -2.82 10.19 7.65
C LEU A 331 -2.29 10.93 8.90
N PHE A 332 -3.13 11.70 9.59
CA PHE A 332 -2.70 12.45 10.78
C PHE A 332 -2.27 11.54 11.95
N ALA A 333 -2.91 10.37 12.11
CA ALA A 333 -2.46 9.37 13.08
C ALA A 333 -1.03 8.90 12.78
N THR A 334 -0.70 8.65 11.51
CA THR A 334 0.65 8.25 11.08
C THR A 334 1.65 9.40 11.26
N MET A 335 1.26 10.65 11.00
CA MET A 335 2.09 11.83 11.26
C MET A 335 2.44 11.97 12.75
N LEU A 336 1.45 11.83 13.65
CA LEU A 336 1.67 11.85 15.10
C LEU A 336 2.55 10.69 15.60
N GLU A 337 2.45 9.53 14.96
CA GLU A 337 3.29 8.37 15.29
C GLU A 337 4.76 8.61 14.91
N LYS A 338 5.01 9.17 13.73
CA LYS A 338 6.36 9.25 13.13
C LYS A 338 7.09 10.55 13.43
N SER A 339 6.44 11.69 13.24
CA SER A 339 6.97 13.04 13.51
C SER A 339 5.90 13.96 14.11
N PRO A 340 5.56 13.78 15.40
CA PRO A 340 4.56 14.62 16.05
C PRO A 340 4.93 16.11 16.04
N SER A 341 6.22 16.44 16.16
CA SER A 341 6.72 17.83 16.15
C SER A 341 6.37 18.60 14.88
N SER A 342 6.33 17.91 13.73
CA SER A 342 5.98 18.52 12.44
C SER A 342 4.48 18.81 12.31
N LEU A 343 3.63 18.31 13.21
CA LEU A 343 2.18 18.47 13.14
C LEU A 343 1.63 19.29 14.30
N VAL A 344 1.98 18.99 15.56
CA VAL A 344 1.31 19.58 16.74
C VAL A 344 1.51 21.09 16.89
N LYS A 345 2.57 21.61 16.28
CA LYS A 345 2.90 23.05 16.29
C LYS A 345 2.10 23.85 15.28
N LEU A 346 1.56 23.20 14.25
CA LEU A 346 0.82 23.87 13.18
C LEU A 346 -0.51 24.43 13.69
N ASP A 347 -0.89 25.61 13.22
CA ASP A 347 -2.19 26.18 13.59
C ASP A 347 -3.35 25.39 12.96
N THR A 348 -3.16 24.92 11.73
CA THR A 348 -4.07 23.98 11.04
C THR A 348 -4.35 22.72 11.85
N PHE A 349 -3.36 22.22 12.61
CA PHE A 349 -3.58 21.08 13.48
C PHE A 349 -4.64 21.39 14.54
N LYS A 350 -4.52 22.55 15.19
CA LYS A 350 -5.45 22.98 16.24
C LYS A 350 -6.81 23.38 15.67
N SER A 351 -6.85 24.08 14.54
CA SER A 351 -8.08 24.65 13.98
C SER A 351 -8.89 23.67 13.13
N SER A 352 -8.26 22.62 12.57
CA SER A 352 -8.90 21.76 11.57
C SER A 352 -8.75 20.27 11.91
N VAL A 353 -7.54 19.81 12.23
CA VAL A 353 -7.29 18.37 12.49
C VAL A 353 -7.93 17.92 13.81
N VAL A 354 -7.77 18.70 14.89
CA VAL A 354 -8.32 18.37 16.21
C VAL A 354 -9.86 18.36 16.19
N PRO A 355 -10.57 19.36 15.64
CA PRO A 355 -12.02 19.28 15.47
C PRO A 355 -12.46 18.07 14.66
N LEU A 356 -11.82 17.78 13.52
CA LEU A 356 -12.14 16.59 12.72
C LEU A 356 -11.97 15.30 13.53
N ALA A 357 -10.90 15.18 14.31
CA ALA A 357 -10.64 14.02 15.16
C ALA A 357 -11.65 13.87 16.31
N LEU A 358 -12.18 14.99 16.84
CA LEU A 358 -13.25 14.98 17.85
C LEU A 358 -14.57 14.50 17.26
N ASP A 359 -14.91 14.97 16.07
CA ASP A 359 -16.13 14.57 15.35
C ASP A 359 -16.08 13.10 14.92
N SER A 360 -14.89 12.62 14.53
CA SER A 360 -14.66 11.24 14.11
C SER A 360 -14.87 10.19 15.22
N LEU A 361 -14.88 10.59 16.50
CA LEU A 361 -15.24 9.69 17.60
C LEU A 361 -16.76 9.52 17.77
N ILE A 362 -17.56 10.38 17.14
CA ILE A 362 -19.03 10.30 17.15
C ILE A 362 -19.54 9.51 15.94
N ALA A 363 -18.68 9.26 14.95
CA ALA A 363 -19.02 8.47 13.76
C ALA A 363 -19.57 7.08 14.12
N GLN A 364 -20.57 6.64 13.37
CA GLN A 364 -21.20 5.33 13.56
C GLN A 364 -20.36 4.22 12.92
N GLU A 365 -19.54 4.59 11.93
CA GLU A 365 -18.72 3.73 11.12
C GLU A 365 -17.49 3.24 11.90
N THR A 366 -17.39 1.92 12.09
CA THR A 366 -16.29 1.30 12.85
C THR A 366 -14.89 1.64 12.29
N PHE A 367 -14.76 1.80 10.97
CA PHE A 367 -13.46 2.11 10.36
C PHE A 367 -13.01 3.56 10.63
N ILE A 368 -13.93 4.53 10.71
CA ILE A 368 -13.62 5.89 11.16
C ILE A 368 -13.19 5.87 12.62
N LEU A 369 -13.96 5.19 13.47
CA LEU A 369 -13.64 5.05 14.90
C LEU A 369 -12.26 4.40 15.12
N LYS A 370 -11.91 3.40 14.32
CA LYS A 370 -10.58 2.76 14.36
C LYS A 370 -9.46 3.76 14.01
N ALA A 371 -9.64 4.58 12.98
CA ALA A 371 -8.67 5.62 12.63
C ALA A 371 -8.58 6.70 13.72
N ALA A 372 -9.73 7.18 14.21
CA ALA A 372 -9.81 8.21 15.24
C ALA A 372 -9.18 7.76 16.56
N SER A 373 -9.49 6.55 17.02
CA SER A 373 -8.87 5.99 18.23
C SER A 373 -7.35 5.88 18.09
N LYS A 374 -6.83 5.46 16.93
CA LYS A 374 -5.38 5.44 16.64
C LYS A 374 -4.78 6.85 16.75
N LEU A 375 -5.41 7.85 16.14
CA LEU A 375 -4.98 9.25 16.23
C LEU A 375 -4.89 9.73 17.68
N TRP A 376 -5.98 9.54 18.45
CA TRP A 376 -6.01 9.97 19.86
C TRP A 376 -4.99 9.24 20.72
N ILE A 377 -4.76 7.94 20.51
CA ILE A 377 -3.71 7.20 21.22
C ILE A 377 -2.33 7.82 20.92
N HIS A 378 -2.03 8.13 19.67
CA HIS A 378 -0.75 8.75 19.32
C HIS A 378 -0.62 10.18 19.86
N LEU A 379 -1.70 10.97 19.85
CA LEU A 379 -1.72 12.32 20.43
C LEU A 379 -1.60 12.34 21.96
N LEU A 380 -2.18 11.35 22.64
CA LEU A 380 -2.08 11.26 24.09
C LEU A 380 -0.71 10.71 24.51
N THR A 381 -0.13 9.77 23.77
CA THR A 381 1.16 9.17 24.15
C THR A 381 2.38 9.98 23.69
N LEU A 382 2.35 10.55 22.49
CA LEU A 382 3.42 11.38 21.91
C LEU A 382 4.83 10.79 22.08
N ARG A 383 5.00 9.50 21.75
CA ARG A 383 6.23 8.73 22.05
C ARG A 383 7.52 9.33 21.47
N ARG A 384 7.44 10.07 20.36
CA ARG A 384 8.59 10.65 19.64
C ARG A 384 8.64 12.18 19.71
N ALA A 385 7.85 12.78 20.60
CA ALA A 385 7.71 14.22 20.67
C ALA A 385 8.75 14.86 21.60
N THR A 386 9.06 16.12 21.34
CA THR A 386 9.89 16.95 22.22
C THR A 386 9.11 17.37 23.47
N LYS A 387 9.81 17.93 24.47
CA LYS A 387 9.14 18.49 25.66
C LYS A 387 8.17 19.62 25.28
N GLU A 388 8.56 20.48 24.34
CA GLU A 388 7.74 21.58 23.86
C GLU A 388 6.44 21.08 23.20
N ASP A 389 6.51 19.99 22.45
CA ASP A 389 5.34 19.34 21.86
C ASP A 389 4.39 18.79 22.94
N GLN A 390 4.95 18.17 23.98
CA GLN A 390 4.18 17.65 25.12
C GLN A 390 3.50 18.79 25.87
N ASP A 391 4.20 19.91 26.10
CA ASP A 391 3.67 21.10 26.76
C ASP A 391 2.57 21.76 25.91
N SER A 392 2.76 21.82 24.59
CA SER A 392 1.78 22.34 23.64
C SER A 392 0.49 21.50 23.62
N VAL A 393 0.61 20.18 23.53
CA VAL A 393 -0.55 19.28 23.57
C VAL A 393 -1.19 19.27 24.96
N ARG A 394 -0.42 19.39 26.04
CA ARG A 394 -0.97 19.55 27.39
C ARG A 394 -1.83 20.81 27.47
N TYR A 395 -1.31 21.96 27.02
CA TYR A 395 -2.06 23.21 26.99
C TYR A 395 -3.35 23.10 26.16
N LEU A 396 -3.28 22.45 24.99
CA LEU A 396 -4.46 22.16 24.16
C LEU A 396 -5.51 21.36 24.95
N MET A 397 -5.08 20.29 25.62
CA MET A 397 -5.97 19.40 26.38
C MET A 397 -6.58 20.07 27.61
N THR A 398 -5.81 20.85 28.37
CA THR A 398 -6.22 21.38 29.68
C THR A 398 -6.79 22.80 29.62
N ASN A 399 -6.30 23.65 28.72
CA ASN A 399 -6.63 25.08 28.70
C ASN A 399 -7.52 25.48 27.52
N SER A 400 -7.55 24.70 26.44
CA SER A 400 -8.33 25.02 25.24
C SER A 400 -9.69 24.29 25.17
N GLY A 401 -10.08 23.58 26.24
CA GLY A 401 -11.35 22.84 26.31
C GLY A 401 -11.38 21.50 25.55
N VAL A 402 -10.32 21.15 24.81
CA VAL A 402 -10.27 19.92 24.00
C VAL A 402 -10.42 18.66 24.85
N GLY A 403 -9.80 18.61 26.04
CA GLY A 403 -9.92 17.44 26.92
C GLY A 403 -11.34 17.21 27.44
N GLN A 404 -12.09 18.30 27.69
CA GLN A 404 -13.48 18.22 28.12
C GLN A 404 -14.38 17.71 26.98
N VAL A 405 -14.25 18.29 25.77
CA VAL A 405 -15.03 17.87 24.59
C VAL A 405 -14.69 16.43 24.21
N LEU A 406 -13.41 16.05 24.22
CA LEU A 406 -12.98 14.68 23.98
C LEU A 406 -13.63 13.72 24.97
N THR A 407 -13.57 14.03 26.27
CA THR A 407 -14.14 13.17 27.32
C THR A 407 -15.65 13.00 27.15
N ARG A 408 -16.37 14.09 26.84
CA ARG A 408 -17.80 14.06 26.54
C ARG A 408 -18.11 13.17 25.34
N ASN A 409 -17.48 13.43 24.20
CA ASN A 409 -17.71 12.68 22.96
C ASN A 409 -17.35 11.19 23.16
N LEU A 410 -16.23 10.91 23.83
CA LEU A 410 -15.78 9.55 24.11
C LEU A 410 -16.79 8.79 24.98
N LEU A 411 -17.31 9.42 26.04
CA LEU A 411 -18.30 8.82 26.93
C LEU A 411 -19.64 8.59 26.21
N SER A 412 -20.17 9.61 25.52
CA SER A 412 -21.46 9.49 24.82
C SER A 412 -21.41 8.40 23.75
N SER A 413 -20.37 8.41 22.90
CA SER A 413 -20.23 7.45 21.82
C SER A 413 -19.95 6.04 22.32
N PHE A 414 -19.18 5.89 23.40
CA PHE A 414 -18.92 4.60 24.03
C PHE A 414 -20.23 3.96 24.53
N LEU A 415 -21.07 4.73 25.22
CA LEU A 415 -22.33 4.24 25.79
C LEU A 415 -23.33 3.81 24.71
N SER A 416 -23.38 4.51 23.57
CA SER A 416 -24.26 4.18 22.44
C SER A 416 -23.65 3.19 21.43
N SER A 417 -22.41 2.74 21.64
CA SER A 417 -21.72 1.89 20.66
C SER A 417 -22.14 0.43 20.72
N PRO A 418 -22.11 -0.31 19.59
CA PRO A 418 -22.22 -1.76 19.63
C PRO A 418 -21.02 -2.40 20.35
N ARG A 419 -21.24 -3.58 20.94
CA ARG A 419 -20.22 -4.31 21.71
C ARG A 419 -18.90 -4.51 20.96
N SER A 420 -18.96 -4.74 19.65
CA SER A 420 -17.78 -4.93 18.80
C SER A 420 -16.87 -3.70 18.73
N ASN A 421 -17.40 -2.51 18.99
CA ASN A 421 -16.65 -1.26 18.86
C ASN A 421 -15.96 -0.84 20.17
N LEU A 422 -16.31 -1.45 21.30
CA LEU A 422 -15.78 -1.06 22.63
C LEU A 422 -14.25 -1.15 22.70
N GLU A 423 -13.66 -2.09 21.95
CA GLU A 423 -12.21 -2.30 21.91
C GLU A 423 -11.42 -1.07 21.43
N TYR A 424 -12.04 -0.19 20.63
CA TYR A 424 -11.41 1.03 20.11
C TYR A 424 -11.44 2.18 21.13
N TYR A 425 -12.42 2.20 22.03
CA TYR A 425 -12.56 3.23 23.06
C TYR A 425 -11.64 2.99 24.27
N TYR A 426 -11.49 1.74 24.69
CA TYR A 426 -10.72 1.40 25.90
C TYR A 426 -9.30 1.99 25.93
N PRO A 427 -8.50 1.92 24.86
CA PRO A 427 -7.17 2.52 24.88
C PRO A 427 -7.20 4.05 25.03
N VAL A 428 -8.20 4.74 24.47
CA VAL A 428 -8.32 6.20 24.58
C VAL A 428 -8.61 6.59 26.04
N PHE A 429 -9.60 5.94 26.68
CA PHE A 429 -9.88 6.13 28.10
C PHE A 429 -8.64 5.90 28.97
N ARG A 430 -7.95 4.78 28.76
CA ARG A 430 -6.75 4.42 29.53
C ARG A 430 -5.65 5.46 29.41
N ASN A 431 -5.41 5.99 28.22
CA ASN A 431 -4.41 7.04 28.01
C ASN A 431 -4.82 8.36 28.66
N LEU A 432 -6.11 8.72 28.64
CA LEU A 432 -6.61 9.91 29.34
C LEU A 432 -6.44 9.79 30.86
N ILE A 433 -6.87 8.67 31.45
CA ILE A 433 -6.74 8.44 32.89
C ILE A 433 -5.26 8.42 33.31
N GLY A 434 -4.41 7.78 32.50
CA GLY A 434 -2.99 7.68 32.79
C GLY A 434 -2.25 9.02 32.71
N LYS A 435 -2.60 9.88 31.73
CA LYS A 435 -1.88 11.13 31.47
C LYS A 435 -2.47 12.36 32.15
N TYR A 436 -3.79 12.42 32.30
CA TYR A 436 -4.53 13.56 32.85
C TYR A 436 -5.47 13.14 33.99
N PRO A 437 -4.98 12.48 35.06
CA PRO A 437 -5.86 11.87 36.05
C PRO A 437 -6.74 12.88 36.82
N LEU A 438 -6.22 14.07 37.12
CA LEU A 438 -6.96 15.08 37.87
C LEU A 438 -8.00 15.75 36.96
N GLU A 439 -7.57 16.14 35.76
CA GLU A 439 -8.40 16.82 34.79
C GLU A 439 -9.49 15.89 34.24
N PHE A 440 -9.18 14.62 33.95
CA PHE A 440 -10.16 13.63 33.52
C PHE A 440 -11.25 13.40 34.57
N LYS A 441 -10.89 13.36 35.86
CA LYS A 441 -11.87 13.27 36.96
C LYS A 441 -12.83 14.46 36.94
N GLN A 442 -12.31 15.67 36.72
CA GLN A 442 -13.12 16.89 36.63
C GLN A 442 -14.02 16.85 35.38
N TRP A 443 -13.46 16.56 34.20
CA TRP A 443 -14.21 16.49 32.95
C TRP A 443 -15.36 15.48 33.02
N MET A 444 -15.15 14.32 33.63
CA MET A 444 -16.20 13.31 33.85
C MET A 444 -17.29 13.80 34.81
N ALA A 445 -16.93 14.49 35.89
CA ALA A 445 -17.89 15.05 36.83
C ALA A 445 -18.79 16.12 36.18
N GLU A 446 -18.23 16.93 35.28
CA GLU A 446 -18.97 17.92 34.50
C GLU A 446 -19.96 17.29 33.50
N GLN A 447 -19.78 16.01 33.14
CA GLN A 447 -20.75 15.25 32.34
C GLN A 447 -21.84 14.56 33.19
N ASN A 448 -21.95 14.89 34.48
CA ASN A 448 -22.86 14.26 35.45
C ASN A 448 -22.68 12.73 35.56
N ALA A 449 -21.47 12.21 35.30
CA ALA A 449 -21.19 10.80 35.50
C ALA A 449 -21.18 10.46 37.00
N ASP A 450 -21.64 9.25 37.36
CA ASP A 450 -21.72 8.81 38.76
C ASP A 450 -20.36 8.87 39.47
N GLN A 451 -20.34 9.52 40.63
CA GLN A 451 -19.13 9.71 41.43
C GLN A 451 -18.51 8.39 41.89
N ALA A 452 -19.33 7.37 42.17
CA ALA A 452 -18.83 6.05 42.54
C ALA A 452 -18.15 5.35 41.36
N PHE A 453 -18.74 5.43 40.16
CA PHE A 453 -18.11 4.99 38.92
C PHE A 453 -16.78 5.72 38.65
N ILE A 454 -16.76 7.05 38.71
CA ILE A 454 -15.54 7.85 38.49
C ILE A 454 -14.43 7.38 39.44
N ASN A 455 -14.73 7.24 40.74
CA ASN A 455 -13.74 6.81 41.72
C ASN A 455 -13.21 5.40 41.43
N LYS A 456 -14.08 4.45 41.06
CA LYS A 456 -13.66 3.08 40.65
C LYS A 456 -12.73 3.12 39.43
N LEU A 457 -13.07 3.94 38.44
CA LEU A 457 -12.27 4.08 37.23
C LEU A 457 -10.90 4.71 37.52
N MET A 458 -10.84 5.73 38.38
CA MET A 458 -9.57 6.38 38.76
C MET A 458 -8.60 5.46 39.52
N ILE A 459 -9.11 4.50 40.32
CA ILE A 459 -8.27 3.52 41.05
C ILE A 459 -7.45 2.66 40.07
N THR A 460 -7.95 2.42 38.86
CA THR A 460 -7.26 1.61 37.85
C THR A 460 -6.00 2.28 37.29
N ARG A 461 -5.86 3.60 37.48
CA ARG A 461 -4.73 4.41 36.95
C ARG A 461 -4.48 4.21 35.45
N GLY A 462 -5.54 3.97 34.67
CA GLY A 462 -5.44 3.75 33.22
C GLY A 462 -4.87 2.40 32.83
N GLN A 463 -4.78 1.43 33.74
CA GLN A 463 -4.36 0.06 33.43
C GLN A 463 -5.48 -0.74 32.73
N ARG A 464 -5.19 -1.97 32.29
CA ARG A 464 -6.16 -2.84 31.60
C ARG A 464 -7.41 -3.14 32.43
N SER A 465 -7.32 -3.08 33.77
CA SER A 465 -8.47 -3.22 34.67
C SER A 465 -9.55 -2.14 34.45
N ALA A 466 -9.20 -0.98 33.86
CA ALA A 466 -10.16 0.04 33.45
C ALA A 466 -11.19 -0.50 32.44
N ASN A 467 -10.80 -1.44 31.59
CA ASN A 467 -11.67 -2.00 30.57
C ASN A 467 -12.87 -2.72 31.18
N GLU A 468 -12.65 -3.49 32.25
CA GLU A 468 -13.75 -4.19 32.94
C GLU A 468 -14.70 -3.19 33.61
N VAL A 469 -14.17 -2.15 34.26
CA VAL A 469 -14.99 -1.09 34.87
C VAL A 469 -15.85 -0.37 33.82
N LEU A 470 -15.27 -0.04 32.67
CA LEU A 470 -15.97 0.58 31.54
C LEU A 470 -17.00 -0.37 30.92
N LYS A 471 -16.64 -1.65 30.75
CA LYS A 471 -17.53 -2.69 30.22
C LYS A 471 -18.75 -2.87 31.12
N THR A 472 -18.58 -2.92 32.44
CA THR A 472 -19.69 -2.99 33.40
C THR A 472 -20.62 -1.79 33.25
N LEU A 473 -20.08 -0.57 33.19
CA LEU A 473 -20.90 0.62 32.94
C LEU A 473 -21.70 0.51 31.64
N TRP A 474 -21.04 0.10 30.55
CA TRP A 474 -21.72 -0.06 29.26
C TRP A 474 -22.84 -1.10 29.32
N MET A 475 -22.60 -2.23 29.98
CA MET A 475 -23.62 -3.28 30.17
C MET A 475 -24.80 -2.78 31.01
N ASP A 476 -24.53 -2.07 32.11
CA ASP A 476 -25.56 -1.50 32.99
C ASP A 476 -26.45 -0.51 32.23
N VAL A 477 -25.85 0.39 31.45
CA VAL A 477 -26.56 1.39 30.63
C VAL A 477 -27.37 0.75 29.50
N ASN A 478 -26.85 -0.32 28.89
CA ASN A 478 -27.53 -1.03 27.80
C ASN A 478 -28.46 -2.17 28.29
N HIS A 479 -28.65 -2.31 29.61
CA HIS A 479 -29.48 -3.34 30.23
C HIS A 479 -29.10 -4.78 29.83
N LEU A 480 -27.80 -5.04 29.71
CA LEU A 480 -27.24 -6.34 29.35
C LEU A 480 -26.67 -7.04 30.58
N THR A 481 -27.02 -8.30 30.78
CA THR A 481 -26.47 -9.15 31.84
C THR A 481 -25.19 -9.85 31.37
N ASP A 482 -24.12 -9.80 32.18
CA ASP A 482 -22.91 -10.57 31.90
C ASP A 482 -23.12 -12.05 32.26
N TYR A 483 -23.35 -12.91 31.26
CA TYR A 483 -23.53 -14.34 31.49
C TYR A 483 -22.25 -15.06 31.95
N ASN A 484 -21.09 -14.39 31.93
CA ASN A 484 -19.80 -14.97 32.31
C ASN A 484 -19.44 -14.80 33.80
N SER A 485 -20.23 -14.08 34.60
CA SER A 485 -19.99 -13.98 36.05
C SER A 485 -20.56 -15.15 36.87
N ASN A 486 -21.25 -16.10 36.22
CA ASN A 486 -21.64 -17.38 36.82
C ASN A 486 -20.75 -18.51 36.30
N SER A 487 -19.50 -18.52 36.74
CA SER A 487 -18.61 -19.69 36.63
C SER A 487 -18.27 -20.16 38.04
N TYR A 488 -18.98 -21.22 38.48
CA TYR A 488 -18.82 -22.08 39.67
C TYR A 488 -18.54 -21.46 41.04
#